data_AF-A0A4Q7TZG2-F1
#
_entry.id   AF-A0A4Q7TZG2-F1
#
_cell.length_a   1.000
_cell.length_b   1.000
_cell.length_c   1.000
_cell.angle_alpha   90.00
_cell.angle_beta   90.00
_cell.angle_gamma   90.00
#
_symmetry.space_group_name_H-M   'P 1'
#
loop_
_entity.id
_entity.type
_entity.pdbx_description
1 polymer ?
#
loop_
_entity_poly.entity_id
_entity_poly.type
_entity_poly.pdbx_seq_one_letter_code
_entity_poly.pdbx_strand_id
1 'polypeptide(L)'
;MSADDEHSAVPEFSWGDAEIPDDATVQYGDGSGNEDYRTCSTCGGDCEPEPAGVDGLGARVAFVCPEHGLHSIVDPFADRR
;
A
#
# COMPACT_ATOMS: atom_id res chain seq x y z
N MET A 1 26.47 -43.60 -11.11
CA MET A 1 27.17 -42.32 -11.32
C MET A 1 26.84 -41.93 -12.75
N SER A 2 26.00 -40.95 -13.06
CA SER A 2 25.48 -39.83 -12.29
C SER A 2 24.15 -39.42 -12.91
N ALA A 3 23.20 -38.96 -12.09
CA ALA A 3 21.98 -38.32 -12.58
C ALA A 3 22.35 -36.89 -12.98
N ASP A 4 21.93 -36.47 -14.16
CA ASP A 4 22.03 -35.10 -14.65
C ASP A 4 20.94 -34.30 -13.92
N ASP A 5 21.35 -33.55 -12.91
CA ASP A 5 20.54 -32.60 -12.14
C ASP A 5 20.41 -31.32 -12.99
N GLU A 6 19.41 -31.27 -13.87
CA GLU A 6 19.03 -30.05 -14.57
C GLU A 6 18.39 -29.07 -13.58
N HIS A 7 19.25 -28.39 -12.82
CA HIS A 7 18.90 -27.22 -12.05
C HIS A 7 18.47 -26.13 -13.04
N SER A 8 17.17 -26.06 -13.33
CA SER A 8 16.57 -24.99 -14.15
C SER A 8 17.02 -23.64 -13.61
N ALA A 9 17.84 -22.95 -14.40
CA ALA A 9 18.36 -21.64 -14.09
C ALA A 9 17.19 -20.69 -13.83
N VAL A 10 16.96 -20.36 -12.55
CA VAL A 10 16.13 -19.21 -12.22
C VAL A 10 16.90 -17.97 -12.70
N PRO A 11 16.35 -17.17 -13.63
CA PRO A 11 17.04 -15.94 -14.03
C PRO A 11 17.22 -15.06 -12.81
N GLU A 12 18.41 -14.48 -12.65
CA GLU A 12 18.74 -13.57 -11.56
C GLU A 12 17.88 -12.31 -11.70
N PHE A 13 16.66 -12.34 -11.14
CA PHE A 13 15.75 -11.20 -11.15
C PHE A 13 16.36 -10.11 -10.26
N SER A 14 17.12 -9.22 -10.90
CA SER A 14 17.67 -8.02 -10.29
C SER A 14 16.53 -7.04 -10.04
N TRP A 15 16.15 -6.92 -8.77
CA TRP A 15 15.17 -5.93 -8.31
C TRP A 15 15.63 -4.47 -8.54
N GLY A 16 16.86 -4.24 -9.01
CA GLY A 16 17.41 -2.91 -9.28
C GLY A 16 16.96 -2.25 -10.59
N ASP A 17 16.34 -2.99 -11.51
CA ASP A 17 15.86 -2.47 -12.81
C ASP A 17 14.33 -2.24 -12.81
N ALA A 18 13.65 -2.54 -11.70
CA ALA A 18 12.20 -2.38 -11.60
C ALA A 18 11.82 -0.89 -11.49
N GLU A 19 11.50 -0.28 -12.62
CA GLU A 19 10.91 1.06 -12.71
C GLU A 19 9.41 1.02 -12.36
N ILE A 20 8.97 1.93 -11.48
CA ILE A 20 7.54 2.16 -11.25
C ILE A 20 7.05 3.02 -12.43
N PRO A 21 6.08 2.54 -13.24
CA PRO A 21 5.62 3.30 -14.39
C PRO A 21 4.93 4.59 -13.96
N ASP A 22 5.01 5.64 -14.78
CA ASP A 22 4.42 6.95 -14.48
C ASP A 22 2.89 6.92 -14.35
N ASP A 23 2.24 5.91 -14.93
CA ASP A 23 0.79 5.68 -14.85
C ASP A 23 0.40 4.78 -13.64
N ALA A 24 1.35 4.46 -12.76
CA ALA A 24 1.05 3.68 -11.58
C ALA A 24 0.02 4.39 -10.68
N THR A 25 -1.04 3.68 -10.32
CA THR A 25 -2.06 4.17 -9.39
C THR A 25 -1.87 3.53 -8.02
N VAL A 26 -2.06 4.33 -6.96
CA VAL A 26 -2.08 3.82 -5.58
C VAL A 26 -3.47 3.31 -5.26
N GLN A 27 -3.55 2.03 -4.87
CA GLN A 27 -4.78 1.39 -4.41
C GLN A 27 -4.76 1.33 -2.88
N TYR A 28 -5.84 1.79 -2.24
CA TYR A 28 -5.98 1.77 -0.79
C TYR A 28 -6.96 0.67 -0.38
N GLY A 29 -6.43 -0.43 0.16
CA GLY A 29 -7.16 -1.64 0.52
C GLY A 29 -6.33 -2.52 1.45
N ASP A 30 -6.90 -3.00 2.55
CA ASP A 30 -6.29 -4.06 3.37
C ASP A 30 -6.54 -5.46 2.77
N GLY A 31 -7.29 -5.55 1.68
CA GLY A 31 -7.61 -6.78 0.96
C GLY A 31 -8.70 -7.64 1.61
N SER A 32 -9.21 -7.25 2.78
CA SER A 32 -10.34 -7.93 3.43
C SER A 32 -11.70 -7.47 2.91
N GLY A 33 -11.74 -6.35 2.18
CA GLY A 33 -12.98 -5.67 1.81
C GLY A 33 -13.58 -4.84 2.94
N ASN A 34 -12.87 -4.68 4.06
CA ASN A 34 -13.23 -3.71 5.09
C ASN A 34 -12.83 -2.30 4.62
N GLU A 35 -13.81 -1.41 4.45
CA GLU A 35 -13.57 -0.03 4.03
C GLU A 35 -13.88 0.98 5.16
N ASP A 36 -14.00 0.52 6.40
CA ASP A 36 -14.37 1.39 7.55
C ASP A 36 -13.29 2.46 7.81
N TYR A 37 -12.02 2.14 7.53
CA TYR A 37 -10.91 3.09 7.71
C TYR A 37 -10.98 4.28 6.74
N ARG A 38 -11.70 4.15 5.61
CA ARG A 38 -11.92 5.21 4.62
C ARG A 38 -13.37 5.73 4.59
N THR A 39 -14.30 5.04 5.24
CA THR A 39 -15.72 5.45 5.29
C THR A 39 -15.97 6.44 6.43
N CYS A 40 -16.36 7.68 6.10
CA CYS A 40 -16.66 8.70 7.09
C CYS A 40 -17.79 8.27 8.02
N SER A 41 -17.55 8.31 9.33
CA SER A 41 -18.56 7.92 10.34
C SER A 41 -19.78 8.87 10.41
N THR A 42 -19.68 10.09 9.87
CA THR A 42 -20.76 11.09 9.91
C THR A 42 -21.66 11.02 8.68
N CYS A 43 -21.10 11.09 7.47
CA CYS A 43 -21.89 11.07 6.23
C CYS A 43 -21.96 9.70 5.54
N GLY A 44 -21.14 8.73 5.97
CA GLY A 44 -21.03 7.43 5.31
C GLY A 44 -20.35 7.48 3.94
N GLY A 45 -19.80 8.63 3.56
CA GLY A 45 -19.08 8.81 2.29
C GLY A 45 -17.64 8.31 2.36
N ASP A 46 -17.03 8.15 1.19
CA ASP A 46 -15.62 7.78 1.07
C ASP A 46 -14.71 8.99 1.29
N CYS A 47 -13.83 8.91 2.28
CA CYS A 47 -12.85 9.94 2.59
C CYS A 47 -11.69 9.93 1.59
N GLU A 48 -11.20 11.12 1.24
CA GLU A 48 -10.07 11.26 0.31
C GLU A 48 -8.74 10.91 1.02
N PRO A 49 -7.88 10.11 0.38
CA PRO A 49 -6.56 9.78 0.90
C PRO A 49 -5.56 10.93 0.66
N GLU A 50 -4.96 11.41 1.73
CA GLU A 50 -3.89 12.39 1.75
C GLU A 50 -2.59 11.72 2.23
N PRO A 51 -1.49 11.74 1.44
CA PRO A 51 -0.22 11.20 1.90
C PRO A 51 0.30 12.04 3.08
N ALA A 52 0.38 11.42 4.25
CA ALA A 52 0.77 12.05 5.52
C ALA A 52 2.17 11.61 5.99
N GLY A 53 2.96 11.01 5.09
CA GLY A 53 4.31 10.57 5.37
C GLY A 53 5.21 11.74 5.80
N VAL A 54 6.02 11.51 6.82
CA VAL A 54 7.10 12.43 7.21
C VAL A 54 8.43 11.71 6.99
N ASP A 55 9.42 12.42 6.45
CA ASP A 55 10.75 11.88 6.15
C ASP A 55 11.29 11.03 7.29
N GLY A 56 11.48 9.74 7.03
CA GLY A 56 12.07 8.78 7.97
C GLY A 56 11.14 8.09 8.97
N LEU A 57 9.83 8.39 9.03
CA LEU A 57 8.89 7.74 9.97
C LEU A 57 7.94 6.70 9.32
N GLY A 58 8.18 6.36 8.06
CA GLY A 58 7.38 5.39 7.29
C GLY A 58 6.18 6.01 6.57
N ALA A 59 5.60 5.24 5.65
CA ALA A 59 4.44 5.66 4.88
C ALA A 59 3.19 5.71 5.78
N ARG A 60 2.48 6.83 5.75
CA ARG A 60 1.20 7.02 6.43
C ARG A 60 0.23 7.71 5.49
N VAL A 61 -1.03 7.33 5.59
CA VAL A 61 -2.12 7.88 4.78
C VAL A 61 -3.17 8.43 5.73
N ALA A 62 -3.48 9.71 5.60
CA ALA A 62 -4.62 10.32 6.27
C ALA A 62 -5.85 10.20 5.37
N PHE A 63 -6.99 9.80 5.93
CA PHE A 63 -8.27 9.84 5.22
C PHE A 63 -9.07 11.02 5.72
N VAL A 64 -9.40 11.95 4.83
CA VAL A 64 -10.05 13.23 5.15
C VAL A 64 -11.40 13.29 4.46
N CYS A 65 -12.47 13.49 5.24
CA CYS A 65 -13.77 13.82 4.70
C CYS A 65 -13.78 15.31 4.29
N PRO A 66 -14.17 15.66 3.05
CA PRO A 66 -14.21 17.05 2.60
C PRO A 66 -15.20 17.90 3.40
N GLU A 67 -16.24 17.29 3.98
CA GLU A 67 -17.28 17.97 4.75
C GLU A 67 -17.00 18.00 6.26
N HIS A 68 -16.36 16.95 6.80
CA HIS A 68 -16.24 16.72 8.25
C HIS A 68 -14.80 16.73 8.77
N GLY A 69 -13.81 16.82 7.89
CA GLY A 69 -12.39 16.84 8.23
C GLY A 69 -11.77 15.45 8.42
N LEU A 70 -10.69 15.38 9.20
CA LEU A 70 -9.90 14.16 9.38
C LEU A 70 -10.73 13.02 9.98
N HIS A 71 -10.77 11.89 9.28
CA HIS A 71 -11.43 10.66 9.73
C HIS A 71 -10.45 9.69 10.37
N SER A 72 -9.36 9.35 9.69
CA SER A 72 -8.38 8.36 10.18
C SER A 72 -6.96 8.63 9.67
N ILE A 73 -5.97 8.03 10.34
CA ILE A 73 -4.58 7.95 9.86
C ILE A 73 -4.15 6.49 9.95
N VAL A 74 -3.78 5.92 8.81
CA VAL A 74 -3.41 4.50 8.68
C VAL A 74 -1.93 4.39 8.34
N ASP A 75 -1.23 3.48 9.02
CA ASP A 75 0.09 2.99 8.63
C ASP A 75 -0.10 1.61 7.98
N PRO A 76 0.01 1.50 6.64
CA PRO A 76 -0.23 0.23 5.94
C PRO A 76 0.75 -0.89 6.31
N PHE A 77 1.85 -0.54 6.99
CA PHE A 77 2.93 -1.45 7.36
C PHE A 77 3.03 -1.64 8.87
N ALA A 78 2.01 -1.24 9.64
CA ALA A 78 1.99 -1.38 11.09
C ALA A 78 2.31 -2.82 11.55
N ASP A 79 1.73 -3.82 10.86
CA ASP A 79 1.95 -5.25 11.16
C ASP A 79 3.30 -5.79 10.69
N ARG A 80 4.11 -4.99 10.00
CA ARG A 80 5.43 -5.38 9.47
C ARG A 80 6.61 -4.75 10.21
N ARG A 81 6.36 -4.13 11.37
CA ARG A 81 7.40 -3.58 12.25
C ARG A 81 7.88 -4.56 13.31
#